data_AF-A0A518V4B4-F1
#
_entry.id   AF-A0A518V4B4-F1
#
_cell.length_a   1.000
_cell.length_b   1.000
_cell.length_c   1.000
_cell.angle_alpha   90.00
_cell.angle_beta   90.00
_cell.angle_gamma   90.00
#
_symmetry.space_group_name_H-M   'P 1'
#
loop_
_entity.id
_entity.type
_entity.pdbx_description
1 polymer ?
#
loop_
_entity_poly.entity_id
_entity_poly.type
_entity_poly.pdbx_seq_one_letter_code
_entity_poly.pdbx_strand_id
1 'polypeptide(L)'
;MMEGNQAVLYSSLGELIKNKRQQANLSLSELGRLSGVSKGVLSKIESCETKRPELRTIKAITTVLVLPYEEIIENYIEIQQRVEILYELLLEMIELSNTTLIGKVAQKILENPQEDTYTALERLYDLCNSITGNEIRLTLYSAIIKYARVHGIPNYIAKPSLQKYLIERQDFKNLEESFKIGEEIIHYVDFLSEDEKNTFYFRMGLHAFAIKKYQQCIELTKTGLVEDNTINELKVRAYLAMINALLLLEKYDEVEKYLSIYKTFDFQFVHESATLTRAIVKAKKKDYEVAIPLLLDCLQNTSEDSRIHAVNELFELYLQMEKFEAIADLISQEDNFLRVESKTPYKYYSMGLYYQNKGTYQILVEAFEEGLNSYLTSMSIYGKINAYHEINECMKSILSYYFCEKKSVDLQMVQKLQDVYNRIIQNKIN
;
A
#
# COMPACT_ATOMS: atom_id res chain seq x y z
N MET A 1 -21.71 -7.15 -40.13
CA MET A 1 -20.49 -6.36 -40.37
C MET A 1 -20.29 -5.51 -39.13
N MET A 2 -19.26 -5.83 -38.35
CA MET A 2 -18.87 -5.07 -37.17
C MET A 2 -18.15 -3.81 -37.67
N GLU A 3 -18.74 -2.63 -37.47
CA GLU A 3 -18.01 -1.38 -37.62
C GLU A 3 -16.99 -1.27 -36.49
N GLY A 4 -15.73 -1.34 -36.90
CA GLY A 4 -14.59 -1.16 -36.03
C GLY A 4 -14.59 0.25 -35.44
N ASN A 5 -14.39 0.30 -34.13
CA ASN A 5 -14.19 1.52 -33.36
C ASN A 5 -12.87 2.17 -33.81
N GLN A 6 -12.89 2.94 -34.90
CA GLN A 6 -11.75 3.78 -35.30
C GLN A 6 -11.77 5.03 -34.41
N ALA A 7 -10.82 5.11 -33.49
CA ALA A 7 -10.49 6.36 -32.82
C ALA A 7 -10.02 7.37 -33.88
N VAL A 8 -10.93 8.22 -34.35
CA VAL A 8 -10.58 9.35 -35.22
C VAL A 8 -9.87 10.37 -34.33
N LEU A 9 -8.56 10.51 -34.50
CA LEU A 9 -7.80 11.61 -33.91
C LEU A 9 -8.23 12.92 -34.58
N TYR A 10 -9.11 13.67 -33.92
CA TYR A 10 -9.48 15.02 -34.34
C TYR A 10 -8.31 15.98 -34.02
N SER A 11 -7.98 16.88 -34.95
CA SER A 11 -6.84 17.78 -34.76
C SER A 11 -7.14 18.95 -33.81
N SER A 12 -8.42 19.21 -33.52
CA SER A 12 -8.87 20.27 -32.60
C SER A 12 -10.32 20.08 -32.15
N LEU A 13 -10.70 20.75 -31.04
CA LEU A 13 -12.09 20.81 -30.54
C LEU A 13 -13.07 21.31 -31.61
N GLY A 14 -12.68 22.32 -32.41
CA GLY A 14 -13.52 22.86 -33.47
C GLY A 14 -13.81 21.84 -34.57
N GLU A 15 -12.80 21.08 -34.97
CA GLU A 15 -12.93 20.02 -35.97
C GLU A 15 -13.76 18.84 -35.45
N LEU A 16 -13.59 18.46 -34.17
CA LEU A 16 -14.44 17.48 -33.50
C LEU A 16 -15.92 17.90 -33.58
N ILE A 17 -16.24 19.12 -33.15
CA ILE A 17 -17.61 19.65 -33.16
C ILE A 17 -18.17 19.67 -34.58
N LYS A 18 -17.39 20.15 -35.56
CA LYS A 18 -17.79 20.19 -36.97
C LYS A 18 -18.11 18.81 -37.52
N ASN A 19 -17.24 17.83 -37.29
CA ASN A 19 -17.40 16.48 -37.79
C ASN A 19 -18.61 15.79 -37.15
N LYS A 20 -18.79 15.93 -35.83
CA LYS A 20 -19.95 15.36 -35.12
C LYS A 20 -21.26 16.01 -35.54
N ARG A 21 -21.27 17.33 -35.75
CA ARG A 21 -22.43 18.03 -36.33
C ARG A 21 -22.78 17.51 -37.72
N GLN A 22 -21.78 17.31 -38.59
CA GLN A 22 -21.99 16.78 -39.94
C GLN A 22 -22.48 15.33 -39.93
N GLN A 23 -21.93 14.49 -39.05
CA GLN A 23 -22.40 13.11 -38.84
C GLN A 23 -23.85 13.06 -38.34
N ALA A 24 -24.26 14.02 -37.51
CA ALA A 24 -25.64 14.19 -37.08
C ALA A 24 -26.56 14.83 -38.14
N ASN A 25 -26.05 15.12 -39.35
CA ASN A 25 -26.76 15.80 -40.44
C ASN A 25 -27.37 17.16 -40.05
N LEU A 26 -26.75 17.88 -39.10
CA LEU A 26 -27.22 19.18 -38.65
C LEU A 26 -26.53 20.32 -39.40
N SER A 27 -27.29 21.31 -39.86
CA SER A 27 -26.73 22.60 -40.28
C SER A 27 -26.28 23.43 -39.06
N LEU A 28 -25.41 24.43 -39.28
CA LEU A 28 -25.02 25.38 -38.22
C LEU A 28 -26.24 26.11 -37.61
N SER A 29 -27.26 26.40 -38.43
CA SER A 29 -28.48 27.06 -37.96
C SER A 29 -29.31 26.16 -37.05
N GLU A 30 -29.40 24.87 -37.40
CA GLU A 30 -30.15 23.88 -36.60
C GLU A 30 -29.45 23.57 -35.29
N LEU A 31 -28.14 23.34 -35.31
CA LEU A 31 -27.36 23.18 -34.09
C LEU A 31 -27.47 24.43 -33.20
N GLY A 32 -27.47 25.62 -33.79
CA GLY A 32 -27.62 26.85 -33.03
C GLY A 32 -28.99 27.00 -32.35
N ARG A 33 -30.06 26.59 -33.05
CA ARG A 33 -31.41 26.55 -32.47
C ARG A 33 -31.51 25.55 -31.32
N LEU A 34 -30.89 24.38 -31.45
CA LEU A 34 -30.96 23.30 -30.45
C LEU A 34 -30.07 23.59 -29.22
N SER A 35 -28.88 24.15 -29.43
CA SER A 35 -27.91 24.43 -28.36
C SER A 35 -28.09 25.80 -27.70
N GLY A 36 -28.89 26.69 -28.30
CA GLY A 36 -29.01 28.09 -27.87
C GLY A 36 -27.80 28.96 -28.22
N VAL A 37 -26.84 28.44 -28.99
CA VAL A 37 -25.62 29.15 -29.41
C VAL A 37 -25.82 29.76 -30.80
N SER A 38 -25.42 31.02 -31.01
CA SER A 38 -25.64 31.67 -32.31
C SER A 38 -24.84 31.01 -33.44
N LYS A 39 -25.41 30.98 -34.65
CA LYS A 39 -24.76 30.44 -35.86
C LYS A 39 -23.34 31.02 -36.09
N GLY A 40 -23.17 32.31 -35.83
CA GLY A 40 -21.87 32.97 -35.97
C GLY A 40 -20.83 32.49 -34.97
N VAL A 41 -21.23 32.22 -33.72
CA VAL A 41 -20.34 31.65 -32.70
C VAL A 41 -19.97 30.22 -33.04
N LEU A 42 -20.95 29.40 -33.46
CA LEU A 42 -20.69 28.02 -33.92
C LEU A 42 -19.68 27.97 -35.07
N SER A 43 -19.88 28.81 -36.09
CA SER A 43 -18.97 28.89 -37.23
C SER A 43 -17.54 29.23 -36.79
N LYS A 44 -17.37 30.18 -35.87
CA LYS A 44 -16.05 30.60 -35.37
C LYS A 44 -15.41 29.55 -34.45
N ILE A 45 -16.19 28.74 -33.76
CA ILE A 45 -15.68 27.62 -32.95
C ILE A 45 -15.20 26.50 -33.90
N GLU A 46 -16.02 26.12 -34.89
CA GLU A 46 -15.69 25.08 -35.86
C GLU A 46 -14.49 25.44 -36.76
N SER A 47 -14.24 26.73 -37.02
CA SER A 47 -13.07 27.21 -37.77
C SER A 47 -11.84 27.51 -36.90
N CYS A 48 -11.91 27.25 -35.59
CA CYS A 48 -10.86 27.59 -34.61
C CYS A 48 -10.51 29.09 -34.53
N GLU A 49 -11.36 29.98 -35.06
CA GLU A 49 -11.22 31.44 -34.90
C GLU A 49 -11.47 31.89 -33.45
N THR A 50 -12.35 31.17 -32.74
CA THR A 50 -12.57 31.41 -31.31
C THR A 50 -11.48 30.72 -30.50
N LYS A 51 -10.44 31.48 -30.13
CA LYS A 51 -9.31 30.95 -29.36
C LYS A 51 -9.67 30.41 -27.97
N ARG A 52 -10.74 30.92 -27.35
CA ARG A 52 -11.11 30.64 -25.94
C ARG A 52 -12.62 30.54 -25.74
N PRO A 53 -13.28 29.49 -26.25
CA PRO A 53 -14.71 29.33 -26.04
C PRO A 53 -15.01 29.07 -24.55
N GLU A 54 -16.13 29.62 -24.06
CA GLU A 54 -16.57 29.38 -22.69
C GLU A 54 -17.02 27.92 -22.52
N LEU A 55 -16.67 27.30 -21.38
CA LEU A 55 -17.00 25.90 -21.11
C LEU A 55 -18.50 25.64 -21.19
N ARG A 56 -19.34 26.57 -20.69
CA ARG A 56 -20.81 26.48 -20.81
C ARG A 56 -21.29 26.37 -22.25
N THR A 57 -20.66 27.12 -23.16
CA THR A 57 -21.00 27.13 -24.59
C THR A 57 -20.60 25.81 -25.22
N ILE A 58 -19.42 25.28 -24.86
CA ILE A 58 -18.98 23.96 -25.31
C ILE A 58 -19.93 22.87 -24.78
N LYS A 59 -20.22 22.84 -23.48
CA LYS A 59 -21.18 21.89 -22.86
C LYS A 59 -22.56 21.95 -23.54
N ALA A 60 -23.07 23.14 -23.87
CA ALA A 60 -24.36 23.30 -24.55
C ALA A 60 -24.35 22.71 -25.98
N ILE A 61 -23.29 22.94 -26.74
CA ILE A 61 -23.12 22.38 -28.09
C ILE A 61 -23.02 20.87 -28.03
N THR A 62 -22.16 20.37 -27.15
CA THR A 62 -21.78 18.96 -27.09
C THR A 62 -22.88 18.09 -26.49
N THR A 63 -23.76 18.65 -25.65
CA THR A 63 -24.99 18.00 -25.17
C THR A 63 -25.93 17.67 -26.34
N VAL A 64 -26.12 18.61 -27.28
CA VAL A 64 -26.96 18.38 -28.48
C VAL A 64 -26.33 17.35 -29.40
N LEU A 65 -25.00 17.36 -29.54
CA LEU A 65 -24.26 16.41 -30.35
C LEU A 65 -24.03 15.06 -29.66
N VAL A 66 -24.52 14.89 -28.42
CA VAL A 66 -24.41 13.67 -27.61
C VAL A 66 -22.95 13.18 -27.51
N LEU A 67 -22.03 14.13 -27.28
CA LEU A 67 -20.62 13.83 -27.15
C LEU A 67 -20.28 13.34 -25.74
N PRO A 68 -19.47 12.27 -25.59
CA PRO A 68 -18.98 11.83 -24.29
C PRO A 68 -18.21 12.93 -23.57
N TYR A 69 -18.42 13.03 -22.26
CA TYR A 69 -17.83 14.10 -21.46
C TYR A 69 -16.28 14.11 -21.51
N GLU A 70 -15.68 12.93 -21.48
CA GLU A 70 -14.23 12.75 -21.60
C GLU A 70 -13.68 13.31 -22.91
N GLU A 71 -14.29 12.98 -24.04
CA GLU A 71 -13.86 13.45 -25.37
C GLU A 71 -13.90 14.98 -25.48
N ILE A 72 -14.90 15.61 -24.83
CA ILE A 72 -15.05 17.07 -24.78
C ILE A 72 -13.91 17.70 -23.97
N ILE A 73 -13.66 17.19 -22.76
CA ILE A 73 -12.67 17.76 -21.85
C ILE A 73 -11.26 17.60 -22.41
N GLU A 74 -10.91 16.43 -22.96
CA GLU A 74 -9.60 16.19 -23.55
C GLU A 74 -9.25 17.20 -24.64
N ASN A 75 -10.20 17.55 -25.50
CA ASN A 75 -9.99 18.55 -26.54
C ASN A 75 -10.07 19.99 -26.01
N TYR A 76 -10.86 20.23 -24.95
CA TYR A 76 -11.03 21.56 -24.37
C TYR A 76 -9.79 22.03 -23.60
N ILE A 77 -9.13 21.14 -22.84
CA ILE A 77 -7.96 21.49 -22.05
C ILE A 77 -6.74 21.88 -22.90
N GLU A 78 -6.64 21.38 -24.14
CA GLU A 78 -5.56 21.72 -25.08
C GLU A 78 -5.60 23.17 -25.55
N ILE A 79 -6.80 23.79 -25.58
CA ILE A 79 -6.98 25.17 -26.03
C ILE A 79 -7.19 26.15 -24.86
N GLN A 80 -7.47 25.66 -23.65
CA GLN A 80 -7.70 26.50 -22.50
C GLN A 80 -6.38 26.99 -21.89
N GLN A 81 -6.24 28.31 -21.79
CA GLN A 81 -5.06 28.95 -21.22
C GLN A 81 -5.34 29.59 -19.85
N ARG A 82 -6.60 29.77 -19.47
CA ARG A 82 -6.95 30.35 -18.16
C ARG A 82 -6.83 29.28 -17.08
N VAL A 83 -5.85 29.44 -16.20
CA VAL A 83 -5.58 28.49 -15.11
C VAL A 83 -6.79 28.27 -14.21
N GLU A 84 -7.55 29.32 -13.87
CA GLU A 84 -8.74 29.18 -13.02
C GLU A 84 -9.80 28.26 -13.62
N ILE A 85 -9.99 28.29 -14.94
CA ILE A 85 -10.95 27.39 -15.61
C ILE A 85 -10.42 25.94 -15.63
N LEU A 86 -9.10 25.76 -15.77
CA LEU A 86 -8.50 24.43 -15.65
C LEU A 86 -8.64 23.89 -14.23
N TYR A 87 -8.54 24.75 -13.22
CA TYR A 87 -8.72 24.38 -11.82
C TYR A 87 -10.18 24.03 -11.49
N GLU A 88 -11.15 24.82 -11.98
CA GLU A 88 -12.58 24.48 -11.90
C GLU A 88 -12.87 23.11 -12.53
N LEU A 89 -12.29 22.85 -13.71
CA LEU A 89 -12.39 21.54 -14.36
C LEU A 89 -11.75 20.43 -13.54
N LEU A 90 -10.60 20.68 -12.92
CA LEU A 90 -9.93 19.70 -12.07
C LEU A 90 -10.82 19.30 -10.89
N LEU A 91 -11.42 20.27 -10.21
CA LEU A 91 -12.37 20.04 -9.12
C LEU A 91 -13.59 19.22 -9.59
N GLU A 92 -14.15 19.57 -10.75
CA GLU A 92 -15.26 18.79 -11.35
C GLU A 92 -14.83 17.34 -11.65
N MET A 93 -13.60 17.10 -12.14
CA MET A 93 -13.12 15.73 -12.40
C MET A 93 -12.88 14.94 -11.12
N ILE A 94 -12.44 15.61 -10.05
CA ILE A 94 -12.27 15.02 -8.71
C ILE A 94 -13.63 14.57 -8.18
N GLU A 95 -14.67 15.39 -8.28
CA GLU A 95 -16.04 15.03 -7.88
C GLU A 95 -16.56 13.81 -8.66
N LEU A 96 -16.22 13.71 -9.95
CA LEU A 96 -16.58 12.59 -10.81
C LEU A 96 -15.67 11.36 -10.63
N SER A 97 -14.63 11.44 -9.79
CA SER A 97 -13.62 10.39 -9.58
C SER A 97 -12.99 9.88 -10.89
N ASN A 98 -12.84 10.75 -11.90
CA ASN A 98 -12.26 10.36 -13.19
C ASN A 98 -10.72 10.53 -13.17
N THR A 99 -10.00 9.52 -12.68
CA THR A 99 -8.55 9.58 -12.50
C THR A 99 -7.77 9.85 -13.79
N THR A 100 -8.25 9.35 -14.93
CA THR A 100 -7.61 9.60 -16.23
C THR A 100 -7.64 11.10 -16.60
N LEU A 101 -8.81 11.75 -16.48
CA LEU A 101 -8.93 13.18 -16.77
C LEU A 101 -8.25 14.04 -15.70
N ILE A 102 -8.32 13.66 -14.42
CA ILE A 102 -7.62 14.36 -13.33
C ILE A 102 -6.13 14.50 -13.66
N GLY A 103 -5.47 13.41 -14.07
CA GLY A 103 -4.06 13.44 -14.46
C GLY A 103 -3.78 14.38 -15.64
N LYS A 104 -4.62 14.34 -16.68
CA LYS A 104 -4.47 15.21 -17.87
C LYS A 104 -4.67 16.69 -17.54
N VAL A 105 -5.71 17.02 -16.78
CA VAL A 105 -6.01 18.42 -16.38
C VAL A 105 -4.90 18.96 -15.47
N ALA A 106 -4.44 18.17 -14.49
CA ALA A 106 -3.35 18.55 -13.61
C ALA A 106 -2.05 18.83 -14.38
N GLN A 107 -1.73 17.98 -15.37
CA GLN A 107 -0.59 18.21 -16.26
C GLN A 107 -0.71 19.54 -17.02
N LYS A 108 -1.90 19.87 -17.55
CA LYS A 108 -2.13 21.14 -18.25
C LYS A 108 -2.05 22.37 -17.35
N ILE A 109 -2.41 22.25 -16.08
CA ILE A 109 -2.21 23.32 -15.09
C ILE A 109 -0.71 23.57 -14.92
N LEU A 110 0.08 22.51 -14.73
CA LEU A 110 1.54 22.62 -14.52
C LEU A 110 2.29 23.15 -15.74
N GLU A 111 1.86 22.79 -16.95
CA GLU A 111 2.45 23.26 -18.22
C GLU A 111 2.01 24.67 -18.62
N ASN A 112 1.12 25.32 -17.85
CA ASN A 112 0.53 26.59 -18.24
C ASN A 112 1.53 27.75 -18.12
N PRO A 113 1.83 28.49 -19.21
CA PRO A 113 2.79 29.58 -19.18
C PRO A 113 2.31 30.84 -18.44
N GLN A 114 1.03 30.91 -18.05
CA GLN A 114 0.45 32.07 -17.36
C GLN A 114 0.55 32.00 -15.83
N GLU A 115 0.93 30.85 -15.27
CA GLU A 115 1.12 30.66 -13.83
C GLU A 115 2.59 30.33 -13.57
N ASP A 116 3.14 30.90 -12.49
CA ASP A 116 4.49 30.55 -12.06
C ASP A 116 4.53 29.06 -11.67
N THR A 117 5.60 28.38 -12.07
CA THR A 117 5.75 26.94 -11.87
C THR A 117 5.64 26.54 -10.39
N TYR A 118 6.26 27.29 -9.48
CA TYR A 118 6.19 26.97 -8.05
C TYR A 118 4.80 27.19 -7.49
N THR A 119 4.12 28.26 -7.95
CA THR A 119 2.74 28.56 -7.58
C THR A 119 1.78 27.44 -8.03
N ALA A 120 1.91 26.96 -9.26
CA ALA A 120 1.10 25.85 -9.79
C ALA A 120 1.35 24.54 -9.01
N LEU A 121 2.61 24.23 -8.72
CA LEU A 121 3.00 23.05 -7.95
C LEU A 121 2.46 23.09 -6.51
N GLU A 122 2.60 24.24 -5.84
CA GLU A 122 2.10 24.46 -4.46
C GLU A 122 0.58 24.29 -4.41
N ARG A 123 -0.13 24.97 -5.32
CA ARG A 123 -1.59 24.91 -5.41
C ARG A 123 -2.11 23.48 -5.63
N LEU A 124 -1.46 22.69 -6.48
CA LEU A 124 -1.83 21.28 -6.67
C LEU A 124 -1.46 20.42 -5.46
N TYR A 125 -0.31 20.66 -4.84
CA TYR A 125 0.09 19.91 -3.64
C TYR A 125 -0.88 20.14 -2.47
N ASP A 126 -1.27 21.38 -2.23
CA ASP A 126 -2.23 21.74 -1.18
C ASP A 126 -3.61 21.15 -1.45
N LEU A 127 -4.05 21.17 -2.72
CA LEU A 127 -5.28 20.49 -3.14
C LEU A 127 -5.21 18.99 -2.80
N CYS A 128 -4.11 18.30 -3.11
CA CYS A 128 -3.94 16.88 -2.76
C CYS A 128 -4.10 16.61 -1.27
N ASN A 129 -3.61 17.52 -0.42
CA ASN A 129 -3.66 17.37 1.03
C ASN A 129 -5.07 17.59 1.60
N SER A 130 -5.96 18.27 0.87
CA SER A 130 -7.36 18.47 1.24
C SER A 130 -8.29 17.32 0.84
N ILE A 131 -7.84 16.44 -0.07
CA ILE A 131 -8.65 15.33 -0.61
C ILE A 131 -8.57 14.12 0.29
N THR A 132 -9.68 13.40 0.48
CA THR A 132 -9.73 12.15 1.28
C THR A 132 -9.49 10.89 0.44
N GLY A 133 -9.84 10.90 -0.85
CA GLY A 133 -9.73 9.75 -1.76
C GLY A 133 -8.29 9.43 -2.18
N ASN A 134 -7.76 8.28 -1.73
CA ASN A 134 -6.37 7.88 -2.01
C ASN A 134 -6.05 7.75 -3.50
N GLU A 135 -6.95 7.18 -4.32
CA GLU A 135 -6.70 6.99 -5.76
C GLU A 135 -6.49 8.33 -6.49
N ILE A 136 -7.30 9.34 -6.15
CA ILE A 136 -7.20 10.69 -6.67
C ILE A 136 -5.90 11.36 -6.21
N ARG A 137 -5.57 11.25 -4.91
CA ARG A 137 -4.32 11.77 -4.35
C ARG A 137 -3.10 11.17 -5.05
N LEU A 138 -3.08 9.86 -5.25
CA LEU A 138 -1.99 9.15 -5.95
C LEU A 138 -1.84 9.62 -7.40
N THR A 139 -2.95 9.85 -8.08
CA THR A 139 -2.97 10.39 -9.46
C THR A 139 -2.33 11.78 -9.51
N LEU A 140 -2.76 12.68 -8.62
CA LEU A 140 -2.24 14.05 -8.56
C LEU A 140 -0.79 14.12 -8.10
N TYR A 141 -0.40 13.41 -7.04
CA TYR A 141 1.00 13.35 -6.62
C TYR A 141 1.88 12.80 -7.75
N SER A 142 1.43 11.78 -8.49
CA SER A 142 2.18 11.26 -9.63
C SER A 142 2.34 12.29 -10.76
N ALA A 143 1.33 13.12 -11.03
CA ALA A 143 1.43 14.23 -11.98
C ALA A 143 2.47 15.27 -11.53
N ILE A 144 2.44 15.67 -10.25
CA ILE A 144 3.40 16.60 -9.64
C ILE A 144 4.83 16.05 -9.73
N ILE A 145 5.05 14.80 -9.31
CA ILE A 145 6.38 14.15 -9.33
C ILE A 145 6.93 14.09 -10.76
N LYS A 146 6.10 13.67 -11.73
CA LYS A 146 6.51 13.55 -13.13
C LYS A 146 6.97 14.90 -13.68
N TYR A 147 6.19 15.94 -13.46
CA TYR A 147 6.54 17.29 -13.90
C TYR A 147 7.80 17.79 -13.19
N ALA A 148 7.85 17.73 -11.85
CA ALA A 148 8.99 18.18 -11.06
C ALA A 148 10.31 17.48 -11.46
N ARG A 149 10.26 16.19 -11.82
CA ARG A 149 11.43 15.42 -12.29
C ARG A 149 11.95 15.92 -13.64
N VAL A 150 11.07 16.22 -14.59
CA VAL A 150 11.45 16.78 -15.91
C VAL A 150 12.07 18.17 -15.78
N HIS A 151 11.56 18.97 -14.83
CA HIS A 151 11.98 20.36 -14.63
C HIS A 151 13.07 20.53 -13.55
N GLY A 152 13.53 19.44 -12.93
CA GLY A 152 14.61 19.47 -11.93
C GLY A 152 14.25 20.27 -10.67
N ILE A 153 13.06 20.04 -10.10
CA ILE A 153 12.54 20.76 -8.93
C ILE A 153 12.47 19.81 -7.72
N PRO A 154 13.56 19.64 -6.94
CA PRO A 154 13.68 18.52 -6.01
C PRO A 154 12.68 18.53 -4.85
N ASN A 155 12.28 19.69 -4.33
CA ASN A 155 11.27 19.83 -3.27
C ASN A 155 9.93 19.17 -3.65
N TYR A 156 9.52 19.35 -4.91
CA TYR A 156 8.28 18.76 -5.45
C TYR A 156 8.47 17.37 -6.05
N ILE A 157 9.69 16.83 -5.98
CA ILE A 157 9.92 15.39 -6.11
C ILE A 157 9.78 14.76 -4.71
N ALA A 158 10.47 15.30 -3.71
CA ALA A 158 10.58 14.75 -2.37
C ALA A 158 9.22 14.65 -1.64
N LYS A 159 8.55 15.78 -1.42
CA LYS A 159 7.33 15.83 -0.58
C LYS A 159 6.18 15.00 -1.16
N PRO A 160 5.83 15.13 -2.45
CA PRO A 160 4.78 14.30 -3.04
C PRO A 160 5.15 12.82 -3.07
N SER A 161 6.43 12.48 -3.27
CA SER A 161 6.88 11.08 -3.24
C SER A 161 6.72 10.48 -1.84
N LEU A 162 7.03 11.24 -0.77
CA LEU A 162 6.75 10.82 0.60
C LEU A 162 5.26 10.53 0.81
N GLN A 163 4.37 11.44 0.39
CA GLN A 163 2.93 11.22 0.55
C GLN A 163 2.44 10.01 -0.25
N LYS A 164 2.89 9.87 -1.50
CA LYS A 164 2.62 8.70 -2.34
C LYS A 164 3.05 7.40 -1.65
N TYR A 165 4.28 7.35 -1.17
CA TYR A 165 4.83 6.21 -0.43
C TYR A 165 3.99 5.89 0.82
N LEU A 166 3.60 6.89 1.62
CA LEU A 166 2.83 6.70 2.84
C LEU A 166 1.44 6.12 2.60
N ILE A 167 0.84 6.41 1.44
CA ILE A 167 -0.43 5.82 0.99
C ILE A 167 -0.20 4.38 0.50
N GLU A 168 0.70 4.17 -0.45
CA GLU A 168 0.88 2.87 -1.12
C GLU A 168 1.40 1.79 -0.18
N ARG A 169 2.24 2.16 0.82
CA ARG A 169 2.73 1.20 1.83
C ARG A 169 1.63 0.61 2.73
N GLN A 170 0.41 1.17 2.71
CA GLN A 170 -0.74 0.61 3.44
C GLN A 170 -1.37 -0.56 2.69
N ASP A 171 -1.05 -0.75 1.40
CA ASP A 171 -1.41 -1.94 0.66
C ASP A 171 -0.40 -3.06 0.96
N PHE A 172 -0.78 -3.94 1.88
CA PHE A 172 0.09 -5.04 2.33
C PHE A 172 0.36 -6.09 1.26
N LYS A 173 -0.31 -6.04 0.10
CA LYS A 173 -0.05 -6.95 -1.01
C LYS A 173 1.06 -6.48 -1.94
N ASN A 174 1.36 -5.18 -1.93
CA ASN A 174 2.35 -4.56 -2.80
C ASN A 174 3.48 -3.90 -1.96
N LEU A 175 3.87 -4.55 -0.86
CA LEU A 175 4.91 -4.04 0.05
C LEU A 175 6.26 -3.92 -0.67
N GLU A 176 6.65 -4.89 -1.50
CA GLU A 176 7.92 -4.81 -2.24
C GLU A 176 7.93 -3.65 -3.27
N GLU A 177 6.82 -3.44 -3.98
CA GLU A 177 6.68 -2.36 -4.94
C GLU A 177 6.68 -0.98 -4.27
N SER A 178 5.89 -0.82 -3.20
CA SER A 178 5.84 0.43 -2.44
C SER A 178 7.16 0.70 -1.70
N PHE A 179 7.92 -0.32 -1.32
CA PHE A 179 9.25 -0.15 -0.74
C PHE A 179 10.24 0.46 -1.75
N LYS A 180 10.22 0.03 -3.02
CA LYS A 180 11.07 0.62 -4.07
C LYS A 180 10.81 2.10 -4.27
N ILE A 181 9.55 2.53 -4.16
CA ILE A 181 9.19 3.95 -4.22
C ILE A 181 9.80 4.70 -3.03
N GLY A 182 9.81 4.08 -1.86
CA GLY A 182 10.55 4.58 -0.70
C GLY A 182 12.06 4.71 -0.94
N GLU A 183 12.68 3.74 -1.62
CA GLU A 183 14.12 3.79 -1.96
C GLU A 183 14.44 4.98 -2.88
N GLU A 184 13.55 5.36 -3.81
CA GLU A 184 13.74 6.56 -4.64
C GLU A 184 13.81 7.86 -3.80
N ILE A 185 13.04 7.93 -2.70
CA ILE A 185 12.97 9.13 -1.83
C ILE A 185 14.31 9.39 -1.11
N ILE A 186 15.11 8.35 -0.86
CA ILE A 186 16.42 8.49 -0.19
C ILE A 186 17.30 9.52 -0.91
N HIS A 187 17.21 9.59 -2.24
CA HIS A 187 17.98 10.54 -3.06
C HIS A 187 17.50 11.99 -2.96
N TYR A 188 16.34 12.23 -2.39
CA TYR A 188 15.71 13.54 -2.26
C TYR A 188 15.38 13.90 -0.80
N VAL A 189 15.86 13.10 0.17
CA VAL A 189 15.51 13.23 1.58
C VAL A 189 15.90 14.60 2.14
N ASP A 190 16.98 15.19 1.65
CA ASP A 190 17.47 16.52 2.09
C ASP A 190 16.50 17.66 1.83
N PHE A 191 15.52 17.47 0.94
CA PHE A 191 14.48 18.44 0.59
C PHE A 191 13.21 18.30 1.43
N LEU A 192 13.16 17.33 2.36
CA LEU A 192 12.10 17.15 3.33
C LEU A 192 12.37 17.97 4.60
N SER A 193 11.31 18.36 5.30
CA SER A 193 11.42 18.92 6.66
C SER A 193 11.94 17.88 7.66
N GLU A 194 12.42 18.31 8.82
CA GLU A 194 12.90 17.38 9.87
C GLU A 194 11.82 16.35 10.27
N ASP A 195 10.57 16.80 10.46
CA ASP A 195 9.45 15.91 10.79
C ASP A 195 9.14 14.90 9.66
N GLU A 196 9.25 15.34 8.40
CA GLU A 196 9.07 14.51 7.22
C GLU A 196 10.19 13.47 7.09
N LYS A 197 11.45 13.86 7.33
CA LYS A 197 12.61 12.96 7.35
C LYS A 197 12.47 11.89 8.43
N ASN A 198 12.11 12.30 9.65
CA ASN A 198 11.90 11.39 10.78
C ASN A 198 10.78 10.39 10.46
N THR A 199 9.65 10.89 9.94
CA THR A 199 8.54 10.05 9.49
C THR A 199 8.99 9.06 8.42
N PHE A 200 9.72 9.53 7.41
CA PHE A 200 10.22 8.72 6.32
C PHE A 200 11.12 7.57 6.82
N TYR A 201 12.20 7.88 7.54
CA TYR A 201 13.17 6.88 7.98
C TYR A 201 12.56 5.82 8.88
N PHE A 202 11.75 6.20 9.87
CA PHE A 202 11.14 5.23 10.77
C PHE A 202 10.06 4.39 10.07
N ARG A 203 9.27 4.97 9.17
CA ARG A 203 8.27 4.20 8.38
C ARG A 203 8.96 3.26 7.38
N MET A 204 10.06 3.68 6.77
CA MET A 204 10.90 2.84 5.90
C MET A 204 11.58 1.73 6.69
N GLY A 205 12.12 1.99 7.88
CA GLY A 205 12.71 0.96 8.74
C GLY A 205 11.70 -0.11 9.14
N LEU A 206 10.49 0.29 9.55
CA LEU A 206 9.38 -0.63 9.83
C LEU A 206 8.96 -1.42 8.59
N HIS A 207 8.95 -0.78 7.43
CA HIS A 207 8.59 -1.42 6.16
C HIS A 207 9.63 -2.47 5.76
N ALA A 208 10.93 -2.12 5.80
CA ALA A 208 12.04 -3.03 5.54
C ALA A 208 11.96 -4.28 6.44
N PHE A 209 11.63 -4.11 7.72
CA PHE A 209 11.41 -5.23 8.64
C PHE A 209 10.27 -6.15 8.17
N ALA A 210 9.13 -5.58 7.78
CA ALA A 210 7.96 -6.33 7.33
C ALA A 210 8.24 -7.20 6.08
N ILE A 211 9.11 -6.73 5.18
CA ILE A 211 9.55 -7.48 3.99
C ILE A 211 10.87 -8.23 4.20
N LYS A 212 11.28 -8.43 5.46
CA LYS A 212 12.48 -9.21 5.86
C LYS A 212 13.83 -8.67 5.36
N LYS A 213 13.90 -7.40 4.94
CA LYS A 213 15.16 -6.71 4.62
C LYS A 213 15.79 -6.17 5.91
N TYR A 214 16.22 -7.10 6.77
CA TYR A 214 16.67 -6.79 8.14
C TYR A 214 17.86 -5.83 8.20
N GLN A 215 18.82 -5.96 7.29
CA GLN A 215 19.98 -5.06 7.26
C GLN A 215 19.57 -3.62 6.91
N GLN A 216 18.70 -3.44 5.91
CA GLN A 216 18.14 -2.12 5.56
C GLN A 216 17.30 -1.54 6.70
N CYS A 217 16.50 -2.36 7.40
CA CYS A 217 15.76 -1.93 8.59
C CYS A 217 16.69 -1.28 9.63
N ILE A 218 17.83 -1.92 9.92
CA ILE A 218 18.81 -1.43 10.87
C ILE A 218 19.42 -0.11 10.38
N GLU A 219 19.84 -0.04 9.12
CA GLU A 219 20.46 1.14 8.52
C GLU A 219 19.50 2.35 8.53
N LEU A 220 18.30 2.19 7.98
CA LEU A 220 17.27 3.23 7.93
C LEU A 220 16.90 3.74 9.31
N THR A 221 16.72 2.83 10.27
CA THR A 221 16.37 3.21 11.64
C THR A 221 17.52 3.97 12.30
N LYS A 222 18.77 3.49 12.17
CA LYS A 222 19.95 4.19 12.73
C LYS A 222 20.10 5.59 12.15
N THR A 223 19.90 5.77 10.84
CA THR A 223 19.92 7.10 10.21
C THR A 223 18.85 8.01 10.83
N GLY A 224 17.60 7.54 10.94
CA GLY A 224 16.54 8.32 11.58
C GLY A 224 16.82 8.66 13.05
N LEU A 225 17.50 7.78 13.80
CA LEU A 225 17.88 8.04 15.19
C LEU A 225 18.96 9.11 15.36
N VAL A 226 19.82 9.29 14.37
CA VAL A 226 20.86 10.34 14.38
C VAL A 226 20.22 11.72 14.10
N GLU A 227 19.20 11.76 13.27
CA GLU A 227 18.52 13.00 12.87
C GLU A 227 17.43 13.44 13.86
N ASP A 228 16.75 12.49 14.51
CA ASP A 228 15.61 12.80 15.37
C ASP A 228 15.97 12.99 16.85
N ASN A 229 15.84 14.22 17.35
CA ASN A 229 15.98 14.54 18.78
C ASN A 229 14.69 14.35 19.58
N THR A 230 13.55 14.07 18.94
CA THR A 230 12.27 13.86 19.60
C THR A 230 12.12 12.41 20.09
N ILE A 231 11.17 12.19 21.01
CA ILE A 231 10.76 10.85 21.42
C ILE A 231 9.26 10.75 21.14
N ASN A 232 8.90 9.93 20.17
CA ASN A 232 7.52 9.64 19.80
C ASN A 232 7.34 8.13 19.61
N GLU A 233 6.09 7.69 19.58
CA GLU A 233 5.76 6.26 19.47
C GLU A 233 6.33 5.62 18.18
N LEU A 234 6.32 6.34 17.06
CA LEU A 234 6.83 5.85 15.78
C LEU A 234 8.32 5.49 15.87
N LYS A 235 9.14 6.39 16.43
CA LYS A 235 10.57 6.15 16.69
C LYS A 235 10.79 4.94 17.56
N VAL A 236 10.05 4.82 18.67
CA VAL A 236 10.19 3.69 19.61
C VAL A 236 9.79 2.36 18.97
N ARG A 237 8.75 2.34 18.14
CA ARG A 237 8.37 1.15 17.36
C ARG A 237 9.40 0.77 16.31
N ALA A 238 9.97 1.74 15.59
CA ALA A 238 11.06 1.49 14.64
C ALA A 238 12.31 0.96 15.35
N TYR A 239 12.62 1.50 16.54
CA TYR A 239 13.71 1.02 17.38
C TYR A 239 13.52 -0.45 17.78
N LEU A 240 12.31 -0.84 18.19
CA LEU A 240 11.99 -2.25 18.47
C LEU A 240 12.15 -3.12 17.23
N ALA A 241 11.69 -2.67 16.06
CA ALA A 241 11.87 -3.40 14.81
C ALA A 241 13.35 -3.59 14.45
N MET A 242 14.19 -2.59 14.68
CA MET A 242 15.65 -2.70 14.54
C MET A 242 16.23 -3.75 15.50
N ILE A 243 15.81 -3.77 16.77
CA ILE A 243 16.24 -4.79 17.74
C ILE A 243 15.84 -6.18 17.23
N ASN A 244 14.60 -6.35 16.78
CA ASN A 244 14.12 -7.63 16.24
C ASN A 244 14.85 -8.03 14.95
N ALA A 245 15.23 -7.07 14.11
CA ALA A 245 16.07 -7.32 12.93
C ALA A 245 17.47 -7.84 13.34
N LEU A 246 18.10 -7.22 14.35
CA LEU A 246 19.38 -7.70 14.90
C LEU A 246 19.26 -9.11 15.49
N LEU A 247 18.16 -9.39 16.18
CA LEU A 247 17.86 -10.71 16.74
C LEU A 247 17.77 -11.78 15.66
N LEU A 248 17.07 -11.50 14.55
CA LEU A 248 16.92 -12.41 13.41
C LEU A 248 18.21 -12.58 12.60
N LEU A 249 19.14 -11.62 12.71
CA LEU A 249 20.51 -11.74 12.19
C LEU A 249 21.49 -12.35 13.21
N GLU A 250 20.99 -12.87 14.33
CA GLU A 250 21.75 -13.52 15.40
C GLU A 250 22.81 -12.62 16.08
N LYS A 251 22.64 -11.29 16.01
CA LYS A 251 23.54 -10.30 16.61
C LYS A 251 23.19 -10.03 18.07
N TYR A 252 23.22 -11.07 18.91
CA TYR A 252 22.69 -11.02 20.27
C TYR A 252 23.34 -9.99 21.19
N ASP A 253 24.64 -9.72 21.03
CA ASP A 253 25.33 -8.72 21.87
C ASP A 253 24.88 -7.29 21.54
N GLU A 254 24.61 -7.02 20.26
CA GLU A 254 24.00 -5.76 19.84
C GLU A 254 22.57 -5.64 20.35
N VAL A 255 21.79 -6.74 20.30
CA VAL A 255 20.43 -6.78 20.85
C VAL A 255 20.42 -6.34 22.31
N GLU A 256 21.25 -6.93 23.17
CA GLU A 256 21.31 -6.59 24.59
C GLU A 256 21.71 -5.12 24.81
N LYS A 257 22.67 -4.61 24.04
CA LYS A 257 23.08 -3.20 24.08
C LYS A 257 21.89 -2.28 23.76
N TYR A 258 21.21 -2.47 22.64
CA TYR A 258 20.08 -1.62 22.26
C TYR A 258 18.86 -1.84 23.16
N LEU A 259 18.67 -3.04 23.70
CA LEU A 259 17.59 -3.33 24.65
C LEU A 259 17.75 -2.55 25.96
N SER A 260 18.98 -2.31 26.40
CA SER A 260 19.24 -1.48 27.59
C SER A 260 18.77 -0.04 27.42
N ILE A 261 18.97 0.54 26.22
CA ILE A 261 18.50 1.88 25.86
C ILE A 261 16.98 1.85 25.65
N TYR A 262 16.46 0.84 24.97
CA TYR A 262 15.04 0.72 24.67
C TYR A 262 14.16 0.76 25.92
N LYS A 263 14.62 0.13 27.01
CA LYS A 263 13.92 0.12 28.31
C LYS A 263 13.78 1.49 28.97
N THR A 264 14.51 2.52 28.52
CA THR A 264 14.38 3.87 29.07
C THR A 264 13.24 4.67 28.44
N PHE A 265 12.60 4.16 27.39
CA PHE A 265 11.45 4.82 26.76
C PHE A 265 10.16 4.60 27.59
N ASP A 266 9.44 5.69 27.86
CA ASP A 266 8.22 5.68 28.67
C ASP A 266 6.96 5.41 27.83
N PHE A 267 6.82 4.18 27.33
CA PHE A 267 5.61 3.71 26.63
C PHE A 267 5.15 2.36 27.20
N GLN A 268 3.83 2.17 27.34
CA GLN A 268 3.26 0.95 27.96
C GLN A 268 3.78 -0.35 27.32
N PHE A 269 3.91 -0.40 26.00
CA PHE A 269 4.34 -1.62 25.29
C PHE A 269 5.84 -1.93 25.43
N VAL A 270 6.68 -0.99 25.91
CA VAL A 270 8.14 -1.16 25.97
C VAL A 270 8.53 -2.24 26.97
N HIS A 271 7.86 -2.31 28.12
CA HIS A 271 8.19 -3.31 29.14
C HIS A 271 7.89 -4.73 28.64
N GLU A 272 6.73 -4.92 28.02
CA GLU A 272 6.29 -6.20 27.48
C GLU A 272 7.23 -6.68 26.36
N SER A 273 7.47 -5.84 25.37
CA SER A 273 8.32 -6.18 24.22
C SER A 273 9.76 -6.42 24.66
N ALA A 274 10.29 -5.65 25.61
CA ALA A 274 11.65 -5.85 26.10
C ALA A 274 11.82 -7.18 26.85
N THR A 275 10.83 -7.58 27.64
CA THR A 275 10.83 -8.86 28.35
C THR A 275 10.75 -10.01 27.37
N LEU A 276 9.85 -9.92 26.38
CA LEU A 276 9.73 -10.90 25.30
C LEU A 276 11.04 -11.04 24.51
N THR A 277 11.62 -9.93 24.03
CA THR A 277 12.89 -9.97 23.28
C THR A 277 14.00 -10.63 24.10
N ARG A 278 14.11 -10.32 25.40
CA ARG A 278 15.09 -10.97 26.28
C ARG A 278 14.84 -12.47 26.41
N ALA A 279 13.59 -12.89 26.54
CA ALA A 279 13.22 -14.30 26.60
C ALA A 279 13.64 -15.04 25.32
N ILE A 280 13.42 -14.43 24.15
CA ILE A 280 13.83 -14.98 22.85
C ILE A 280 15.36 -15.08 22.75
N VAL A 281 16.11 -14.04 23.15
CA VAL A 281 17.59 -14.11 23.19
C VAL A 281 18.06 -15.30 24.03
N LYS A 282 17.44 -15.53 25.18
CA LYS A 282 17.75 -16.68 26.04
C LYS A 282 17.41 -18.01 25.38
N ALA A 283 16.26 -18.10 24.72
CA ALA A 283 15.86 -19.28 23.96
C ALA A 283 16.87 -19.59 22.84
N LYS A 284 17.25 -18.60 22.03
CA LYS A 284 18.21 -18.78 20.93
C LYS A 284 19.63 -19.09 21.42
N LYS A 285 20.01 -18.63 22.63
CA LYS A 285 21.25 -19.04 23.33
C LYS A 285 21.16 -20.42 24.00
N LYS A 286 20.01 -21.11 23.89
CA LYS A 286 19.72 -22.42 24.51
C LYS A 286 19.67 -22.41 26.04
N ASP A 287 19.49 -21.24 26.65
CA ASP A 287 19.26 -21.07 28.09
C ASP A 287 17.78 -21.37 28.43
N TYR A 288 17.29 -22.57 28.10
CA TYR A 288 15.86 -22.90 28.14
C TYR A 288 15.24 -22.81 29.54
N GLU A 289 16.02 -23.11 30.58
CA GLU A 289 15.62 -22.98 31.99
C GLU A 289 15.23 -21.55 32.36
N VAL A 290 15.82 -20.55 31.68
CA VAL A 290 15.50 -19.13 31.89
C VAL A 290 14.48 -18.64 30.86
N ALA A 291 14.59 -19.11 29.61
CA ALA A 291 13.75 -18.65 28.52
C ALA A 291 12.27 -19.04 28.70
N ILE A 292 11.98 -20.30 29.03
CA ILE A 292 10.61 -20.81 29.11
C ILE A 292 9.80 -20.10 30.21
N PRO A 293 10.31 -19.94 31.46
CA PRO A 293 9.59 -19.17 32.47
C PRO A 293 9.31 -17.72 32.06
N LEU A 294 10.26 -17.06 31.39
CA LEU A 294 10.05 -15.69 30.89
C LEU A 294 9.00 -15.62 29.78
N LEU A 295 8.96 -16.60 28.87
CA LEU A 295 7.95 -16.66 27.81
C LEU A 295 6.55 -16.95 28.39
N LEU A 296 6.45 -17.81 29.40
CA LEU A 296 5.18 -18.08 30.10
C LEU A 296 4.69 -16.86 30.87
N ASP A 297 5.60 -16.12 31.52
CA ASP A 297 5.28 -14.82 32.14
C ASP A 297 4.74 -13.82 31.10
N CYS A 298 5.37 -13.76 29.92
CA CYS A 298 4.87 -12.94 28.82
C CYS A 298 3.45 -13.35 28.39
N LEU A 299 3.15 -14.65 28.32
CA LEU A 299 1.82 -15.13 27.96
C LEU A 299 0.73 -14.70 28.96
N GLN A 300 1.05 -14.68 30.26
CA GLN A 300 0.09 -14.36 31.32
C GLN A 300 -0.09 -12.86 31.55
N ASN A 301 1.01 -12.10 31.48
CA ASN A 301 1.08 -10.73 32.01
C ASN A 301 1.19 -9.63 30.93
N THR A 302 1.14 -9.99 29.64
CA THR A 302 1.18 -9.00 28.54
C THR A 302 -0.20 -8.77 27.91
N SER A 303 -0.32 -7.65 27.21
CA SER A 303 -1.45 -7.30 26.34
C SER A 303 -1.77 -8.40 25.32
N GLU A 304 -3.05 -8.52 24.94
CA GLU A 304 -3.52 -9.55 24.00
C GLU A 304 -2.72 -9.54 22.69
N ASP A 305 -2.38 -8.35 22.19
CA ASP A 305 -1.58 -8.18 20.99
C ASP A 305 -0.20 -8.86 21.13
N SER A 306 0.47 -8.77 22.28
CA SER A 306 1.84 -9.28 22.46
C SER A 306 1.92 -10.80 22.63
N ARG A 307 0.85 -11.45 23.12
CA ARG A 307 0.84 -12.87 23.51
C ARG A 307 1.18 -13.82 22.37
N ILE A 308 0.69 -13.57 21.16
CA ILE A 308 0.91 -14.47 20.01
C ILE A 308 2.39 -14.69 19.70
N HIS A 309 3.23 -13.68 19.95
CA HIS A 309 4.67 -13.79 19.72
C HIS A 309 5.32 -14.71 20.76
N ALA A 310 4.93 -14.59 22.04
CA ALA A 310 5.39 -15.50 23.08
C ALA A 310 4.93 -16.95 22.83
N VAL A 311 3.67 -17.12 22.37
CA VAL A 311 3.14 -18.43 21.99
C VAL A 311 3.97 -19.05 20.89
N ASN A 312 4.26 -18.33 19.79
CA ASN A 312 5.03 -18.89 18.68
C ASN A 312 6.41 -19.40 19.12
N GLU A 313 7.09 -18.68 20.00
CA GLU A 313 8.40 -19.07 20.53
C GLU A 313 8.30 -20.28 21.47
N LEU A 314 7.30 -20.31 22.37
CA LEU A 314 7.03 -21.49 23.20
C LEU A 314 6.69 -22.72 22.36
N PHE A 315 5.87 -22.53 21.31
CA PHE A 315 5.45 -23.60 20.42
C PHE A 315 6.64 -24.20 19.69
N GLU A 316 7.53 -23.36 19.12
CA GLU A 316 8.76 -23.81 18.47
C GLU A 316 9.65 -24.61 19.45
N LEU A 317 9.88 -24.08 20.66
CA LEU A 317 10.68 -24.76 21.68
C LEU A 317 10.07 -26.09 22.11
N TYR A 318 8.77 -26.14 22.37
CA TYR A 318 8.09 -27.36 22.78
C TYR A 318 8.05 -28.41 21.67
N LEU A 319 7.96 -28.00 20.40
CA LEU A 319 8.11 -28.91 19.26
C LEU A 319 9.51 -29.51 19.22
N GLN A 320 10.56 -28.70 19.37
CA GLN A 320 11.95 -29.17 19.39
C GLN A 320 12.26 -30.10 20.58
N MET A 321 11.59 -29.89 21.72
CA MET A 321 11.73 -30.73 22.91
C MET A 321 10.75 -31.89 22.98
N GLU A 322 9.91 -32.08 21.95
CA GLU A 322 8.85 -33.10 21.90
C GLU A 322 7.87 -33.04 23.10
N LYS A 323 7.63 -31.83 23.64
CA LYS A 323 6.70 -31.58 24.76
C LYS A 323 5.26 -31.39 24.26
N PHE A 324 4.68 -32.45 23.69
CA PHE A 324 3.36 -32.39 23.04
C PHE A 324 2.20 -32.04 23.98
N GLU A 325 2.26 -32.41 25.25
CA GLU A 325 1.25 -32.02 26.25
C GLU A 325 1.21 -30.50 26.45
N ALA A 326 2.39 -29.87 26.57
CA ALA A 326 2.48 -28.42 26.73
C ALA A 326 1.98 -27.65 25.49
N ILE A 327 2.14 -28.24 24.29
CA ILE A 327 1.56 -27.67 23.07
C ILE A 327 0.03 -27.76 23.09
N ALA A 328 -0.53 -28.89 23.53
CA ALA A 328 -1.98 -29.05 23.67
C ALA A 328 -2.57 -28.00 24.64
N ASP A 329 -1.87 -27.73 25.75
CA ASP A 329 -2.26 -26.69 26.71
C ASP A 329 -2.25 -25.28 26.09
N LEU A 330 -1.28 -24.98 25.22
CA LEU A 330 -1.25 -23.71 24.47
C LEU A 330 -2.42 -23.60 23.50
N ILE A 331 -2.73 -24.67 22.77
CA ILE A 331 -3.86 -24.71 21.82
C ILE A 331 -5.19 -24.54 22.56
N SER A 332 -5.34 -25.09 23.77
CA SER A 332 -6.57 -24.93 24.56
C SER A 332 -6.89 -23.47 24.91
N GLN A 333 -5.88 -22.59 24.83
CA GLN A 333 -5.97 -21.15 25.13
C GLN A 333 -5.96 -20.28 23.88
N GLU A 334 -6.15 -20.86 22.68
CA GLU A 334 -6.04 -20.19 21.38
C GLU A 334 -6.86 -18.90 21.27
N ASP A 335 -8.07 -18.88 21.83
CA ASP A 335 -8.95 -17.70 21.82
C ASP A 335 -8.37 -16.49 22.58
N ASN A 336 -7.41 -16.70 23.50
CA ASN A 336 -6.84 -15.65 24.36
C ASN A 336 -5.72 -14.85 23.69
N PHE A 337 -5.19 -15.32 22.56
CA PHE A 337 -4.07 -14.68 21.86
C PHE A 337 -4.28 -14.51 20.35
N LEU A 338 -5.36 -15.06 19.77
CA LEU A 338 -5.71 -14.83 18.37
C LEU A 338 -6.70 -13.68 18.13
N ARG A 339 -7.29 -13.13 19.20
CA ARG A 339 -8.10 -11.90 19.12
C ARG A 339 -7.16 -10.70 19.04
N VAL A 340 -6.90 -10.25 17.81
CA VAL A 340 -6.02 -9.10 17.56
C VAL A 340 -6.85 -7.96 16.98
N GLU A 341 -6.95 -6.84 17.70
CA GLU A 341 -7.68 -5.66 17.26
C GLU A 341 -6.97 -4.96 16.09
N SER A 342 -5.64 -4.93 16.10
CA SER A 342 -4.82 -4.24 15.10
C SER A 342 -4.10 -5.19 14.13
N LYS A 343 -4.43 -5.13 12.84
CA LYS A 343 -3.86 -6.03 11.82
C LYS A 343 -2.71 -5.35 11.06
N THR A 344 -1.49 -5.60 11.52
CA THR A 344 -0.25 -5.21 10.81
C THR A 344 0.33 -6.39 10.02
N PRO A 345 1.24 -6.17 9.05
CA PRO A 345 1.89 -7.28 8.34
C PRO A 345 2.58 -8.27 9.28
N TYR A 346 3.24 -7.75 10.32
CA TYR A 346 3.91 -8.57 11.33
C TYR A 346 2.93 -9.42 12.16
N LYS A 347 1.72 -8.93 12.42
CA LYS A 347 0.67 -9.69 13.10
C LYS A 347 0.11 -10.80 12.22
N TYR A 348 -0.22 -10.51 10.95
CA TYR A 348 -0.62 -11.54 10.00
C TYR A 348 0.45 -12.63 9.88
N TYR A 349 1.73 -12.23 9.80
CA TYR A 349 2.82 -13.18 9.78
C TYR A 349 2.84 -14.09 11.02
N SER A 350 2.66 -13.51 12.21
CA SER A 350 2.67 -14.25 13.48
C SER A 350 1.49 -15.21 13.61
N MET A 351 0.31 -14.83 13.11
CA MET A 351 -0.86 -15.72 13.04
C MET A 351 -0.65 -16.86 12.05
N GLY A 352 -0.09 -16.57 10.88
CA GLY A 352 0.26 -17.60 9.91
C GLY A 352 1.27 -18.60 10.49
N LEU A 353 2.28 -18.12 11.23
CA LEU A 353 3.30 -18.94 11.86
C LEU A 353 2.71 -19.85 12.93
N TYR A 354 1.79 -19.33 13.75
CA TYR A 354 1.07 -20.12 14.74
C TYR A 354 0.33 -21.29 14.09
N TYR A 355 -0.48 -21.02 13.05
CA TYR A 355 -1.23 -22.08 12.37
C TYR A 355 -0.33 -23.06 11.62
N GLN A 356 0.82 -22.61 11.11
CA GLN A 356 1.81 -23.49 10.50
C GLN A 356 2.42 -24.45 11.54
N ASN A 357 2.81 -23.93 12.71
CA ASN A 357 3.33 -24.74 13.82
C ASN A 357 2.26 -25.69 14.37
N LYS A 358 1.02 -25.23 14.48
CA LYS A 358 -0.14 -26.04 14.85
C LYS A 358 -0.38 -27.19 13.88
N GLY A 359 -0.30 -26.92 12.58
CA GLY A 359 -0.39 -27.95 11.54
C GLY A 359 0.69 -29.00 11.70
N THR A 360 1.95 -28.59 11.89
CA THR A 360 3.07 -29.49 12.13
C THR A 360 2.86 -30.38 13.35
N TYR A 361 2.45 -29.79 14.48
CA TYR A 361 2.10 -30.55 15.68
C TYR A 361 0.99 -31.57 15.43
N GLN A 362 -0.10 -31.17 14.77
CA GLN A 362 -1.24 -32.03 14.50
C GLN A 362 -0.88 -33.22 13.60
N ILE A 363 -0.01 -33.02 12.60
CA ILE A 363 0.52 -34.13 11.81
C ILE A 363 1.35 -35.09 12.67
N LEU A 364 2.17 -34.59 13.60
CA LEU A 364 3.00 -35.43 14.48
C LEU A 364 2.18 -36.27 15.46
N VAL A 365 1.03 -35.78 15.92
CA VAL A 365 0.11 -36.52 16.80
C VAL A 365 -0.99 -37.28 16.04
N GLU A 366 -0.80 -37.48 14.73
CA GLU A 366 -1.70 -38.23 13.84
C GLU A 366 -3.11 -37.62 13.66
N ALA A 367 -3.32 -36.37 14.06
CA ALA A 367 -4.53 -35.59 13.80
C ALA A 367 -4.49 -34.95 12.39
N PHE A 368 -4.49 -35.81 11.37
CA PHE A 368 -4.11 -35.41 10.02
C PHE A 368 -5.03 -34.38 9.36
N GLU A 369 -6.34 -34.56 9.45
CA GLU A 369 -7.32 -33.65 8.84
C GLU A 369 -7.22 -32.26 9.47
N GLU A 370 -7.11 -32.19 10.79
CA GLU A 370 -6.89 -30.95 11.52
C GLU A 370 -5.58 -30.28 11.12
N GLY A 371 -4.49 -31.06 11.00
CA GLY A 371 -3.18 -30.56 10.58
C GLY A 371 -3.19 -29.95 9.18
N LEU A 372 -3.82 -30.62 8.22
CA LEU A 372 -4.00 -30.12 6.87
C LEU A 372 -4.85 -28.84 6.84
N ASN A 373 -5.95 -28.78 7.61
CA ASN A 373 -6.78 -27.58 7.73
C ASN A 373 -6.02 -26.40 8.38
N SER A 374 -5.14 -26.67 9.35
CA SER A 374 -4.27 -25.65 9.95
C SER A 374 -3.28 -25.08 8.93
N TYR A 375 -2.66 -25.91 8.09
CA TYR A 375 -1.82 -25.41 6.99
C TYR A 375 -2.60 -24.54 6.00
N LEU A 376 -3.81 -24.95 5.60
CA LEU A 376 -4.67 -24.14 4.71
C LEU A 376 -5.04 -22.78 5.34
N THR A 377 -5.30 -22.77 6.65
CA THR A 377 -5.57 -21.54 7.41
C THR A 377 -4.35 -20.63 7.44
N SER A 378 -3.16 -21.20 7.69
CA SER A 378 -1.88 -20.49 7.62
C SER A 378 -1.64 -19.86 6.24
N MET A 379 -1.81 -20.63 5.16
CA MET A 379 -1.70 -20.12 3.77
C MET A 379 -2.66 -18.95 3.50
N SER A 380 -3.90 -19.04 3.98
CA SER A 380 -4.90 -17.98 3.81
C SER A 380 -4.51 -16.68 4.52
N ILE A 381 -3.91 -16.80 5.71
CA ILE A 381 -3.44 -15.66 6.52
C ILE A 381 -2.20 -15.03 5.88
N TYR A 382 -1.19 -15.83 5.51
CA TYR A 382 -0.02 -15.34 4.77
C TYR A 382 -0.39 -14.69 3.43
N GLY A 383 -1.47 -15.16 2.82
CA GLY A 383 -2.10 -14.56 1.64
C GLY A 383 -2.54 -13.11 1.79
N LYS A 384 -2.79 -12.63 3.02
CA LYS A 384 -3.16 -11.24 3.29
C LYS A 384 -1.99 -10.26 3.13
N ILE A 385 -0.76 -10.78 3.15
CA ILE A 385 0.49 -10.00 3.08
C ILE A 385 1.39 -10.48 1.94
N ASN A 386 0.87 -11.33 1.03
CA ASN A 386 1.62 -11.94 -0.07
C ASN A 386 2.95 -12.61 0.38
N ALA A 387 2.96 -13.24 1.54
CA ALA A 387 4.10 -13.99 2.08
C ALA A 387 4.24 -15.34 1.33
N TYR A 388 4.64 -15.28 0.05
CA TYR A 388 4.63 -16.41 -0.87
C TYR A 388 5.60 -17.53 -0.47
N HIS A 389 6.72 -17.19 0.15
CA HIS A 389 7.68 -18.18 0.65
C HIS A 389 7.03 -19.09 1.71
N GLU A 390 6.33 -18.49 2.67
CA GLU A 390 5.66 -19.20 3.76
C GLU A 390 4.44 -20.00 3.26
N ILE A 391 3.70 -19.45 2.29
CA ILE A 391 2.62 -20.18 1.60
C ILE A 391 3.18 -21.45 0.94
N ASN A 392 4.34 -21.34 0.28
CA ASN A 392 4.97 -22.48 -0.38
C ASN A 392 5.52 -23.49 0.62
N GLU A 393 6.05 -23.07 1.78
CA GLU A 393 6.46 -24.01 2.84
C GLU A 393 5.25 -24.77 3.41
N CYS A 394 4.09 -24.12 3.61
CA CYS A 394 2.87 -24.81 3.99
C CYS A 394 2.43 -25.83 2.93
N MET A 395 2.46 -25.45 1.65
CA MET A 395 2.09 -26.34 0.54
C MET A 395 3.04 -27.54 0.44
N LYS A 396 4.35 -27.31 0.64
CA LYS A 396 5.36 -28.35 0.71
C LYS A 396 5.08 -29.34 1.85
N SER A 397 4.70 -28.87 3.04
CA SER A 397 4.29 -29.75 4.14
C SER A 397 3.06 -30.58 3.80
N ILE A 398 2.03 -29.99 3.19
CA ILE A 398 0.83 -30.72 2.72
C ILE A 398 1.21 -31.83 1.72
N LEU A 399 2.01 -31.50 0.70
CA LEU A 399 2.43 -32.50 -0.29
C LEU A 399 3.32 -33.59 0.31
N SER A 400 4.19 -33.23 1.25
CA SER A 400 5.06 -34.17 1.94
C SER A 400 4.26 -35.17 2.77
N TYR A 401 3.19 -34.71 3.43
CA TYR A 401 2.24 -35.58 4.13
C TYR A 401 1.66 -36.65 3.19
N TYR A 402 1.04 -36.25 2.08
CA TYR A 402 0.43 -37.20 1.14
C TYR A 402 1.44 -38.18 0.55
N PHE A 403 2.66 -37.70 0.26
CA PHE A 403 3.75 -38.54 -0.23
C PHE A 403 4.19 -39.58 0.81
N CYS A 404 4.46 -39.16 2.05
CA CYS A 404 4.89 -40.03 3.14
C CYS A 404 3.83 -41.08 3.50
N GLU A 405 2.56 -40.67 3.56
CA GLU A 405 1.42 -41.56 3.83
C GLU A 405 1.03 -42.44 2.64
N LYS A 406 1.65 -42.23 1.47
CA LYS A 406 1.33 -42.93 0.21
C LYS A 406 -0.15 -42.80 -0.17
N LYS A 407 -0.75 -41.64 0.13
CA LYS A 407 -2.14 -41.31 -0.19
C LYS A 407 -2.21 -40.45 -1.44
N SER A 408 -3.25 -40.64 -2.24
CA SER A 408 -3.61 -39.69 -3.30
C SER A 408 -4.24 -38.44 -2.68
N VAL A 409 -3.96 -37.27 -3.24
CA VAL A 409 -4.70 -36.05 -2.92
C VAL A 409 -6.12 -36.20 -3.43
N ASP A 410 -7.10 -36.15 -2.53
CA ASP A 410 -8.52 -36.25 -2.90
C ASP A 410 -9.08 -34.94 -3.46
N LEU A 411 -10.25 -35.02 -4.09
CA LEU A 411 -10.91 -33.88 -4.72
C LEU A 411 -11.30 -32.79 -3.70
N GLN A 412 -11.63 -33.17 -2.46
CA GLN A 412 -12.03 -32.22 -1.43
C GLN A 412 -10.84 -31.33 -1.02
N MET A 413 -9.65 -31.92 -0.88
CA MET A 413 -8.42 -31.17 -0.64
C MET A 413 -8.08 -30.25 -1.81
N VAL A 414 -8.21 -30.73 -3.05
CA VAL A 414 -7.99 -29.89 -4.24
C VAL A 414 -8.94 -28.68 -4.25
N GLN A 415 -10.22 -28.88 -3.91
CA GLN A 415 -11.20 -27.78 -3.80
C GLN A 415 -10.81 -26.78 -2.72
N LYS A 416 -10.42 -27.25 -1.53
CA LYS A 416 -9.95 -26.36 -0.44
C LYS A 416 -8.74 -25.54 -0.86
N LEU A 417 -7.74 -26.17 -1.50
CA LEU A 417 -6.56 -25.47 -2.03
C LEU A 417 -6.94 -24.43 -3.08
N GLN A 418 -7.84 -24.79 -4.00
CA GLN A 418 -8.35 -23.87 -5.01
C GLN A 418 -9.01 -22.64 -4.37
N ASP A 419 -9.84 -22.82 -3.35
CA ASP A 419 -10.48 -21.72 -2.61
C ASP A 419 -9.46 -20.80 -1.95
N VAL A 420 -8.42 -21.37 -1.32
CA VAL A 420 -7.32 -20.59 -0.71
C VAL A 420 -6.62 -19.74 -1.77
N TYR A 421 -6.17 -20.34 -2.88
CA TYR A 421 -5.48 -19.60 -3.94
C TYR A 421 -6.38 -18.56 -4.62
N ASN A 422 -7.65 -18.88 -4.86
CA ASN A 422 -8.62 -17.92 -5.40
C ASN A 422 -8.75 -16.70 -4.49
N ARG A 423 -8.82 -16.87 -3.16
CA ARG A 423 -8.88 -15.74 -2.21
C ARG A 423 -7.59 -14.94 -2.17
N ILE A 424 -6.44 -15.58 -2.34
CA ILE A 424 -5.14 -14.91 -2.41
C ILE A 424 -5.09 -14.01 -3.65
N ILE A 425 -5.56 -14.52 -4.80
CA ILE A 425 -5.53 -13.83 -6.10
C ILE A 425 -6.65 -12.78 -6.23
N GLN A 426 -7.90 -13.09 -5.89
CA GLN A 426 -9.06 -12.19 -6.09
C GLN A 426 -8.95 -10.89 -5.30
N ASN A 427 -8.28 -10.90 -4.15
CA ASN A 427 -7.94 -9.67 -3.42
C ASN A 427 -6.86 -8.81 -4.14
N LYS A 428 -6.63 -8.97 -5.45
CA LYS A 428 -5.82 -8.06 -6.30
C LYS A 428 -6.67 -7.11 -7.15
N ILE A 429 -7.99 -7.30 -7.22
CA ILE A 429 -8.87 -6.66 -8.23
C ILE A 429 -9.84 -5.63 -7.64
N ASN A 430 -9.76 -5.31 -6.34
CA ASN A 430 -10.56 -4.24 -5.74
C ASN A 430 -9.68 -3.07 -5.32
#